data_AF-A9ITW3-F1
#
_entry.id   AF-A9ITW3-F1
#
_cell.length_a   1.000
_cell.length_b   1.000
_cell.length_c   1.000
_cell.angle_alpha   90.00
_cell.angle_beta   90.00
_cell.angle_gamma   90.00
#
_symmetry.space_group_name_H-M   'P 1'
#
loop_
_entity.id
_entity.type
_entity.pdbx_description
1 polymer ?
#
loop_
_entity_poly.entity_id
_entity_poly.type
_entity_poly.pdbx_seq_one_letter_code
_entity_poly.pdbx_strand_id
1 'polypeptide(L)'
;MPKTIATLALIFELVEDGHFEINRDALERALYWEKYLLSHVKKLYAAADSLATEGAKLIVERCDCLPDVFTTRDIYKRDWKCFKDNGAVKQALELLCRCNYIREISEDKSSQGGRPTIRYEWNPLVTSHKTSH
;
A
#
# COMPACT_ATOMS: atom_id res chain seq x y z
N MET A 1 7.38 20.04 -1.00
CA MET A 1 7.52 19.69 0.43
C MET A 1 8.64 20.56 1.01
N PRO A 2 8.33 21.74 1.58
CA PRO A 2 9.36 22.76 1.85
C PRO A 2 10.44 22.30 2.84
N LYS A 3 10.05 21.53 3.86
CA LYS A 3 10.98 20.96 4.85
C LYS A 3 12.03 20.04 4.21
N THR A 4 11.61 19.18 3.27
CA THR A 4 12.50 18.22 2.59
C THR A 4 13.57 18.93 1.76
N ILE A 5 13.19 19.98 1.04
CA ILE A 5 14.11 20.77 0.22
C ILE A 5 15.15 21.47 1.10
N ALA A 6 14.72 22.11 2.19
CA ALA A 6 15.64 22.76 3.13
C ALA A 6 16.61 21.76 3.79
N THR A 7 16.14 20.58 4.18
CA THR A 7 17.00 19.53 4.72
C THR A 7 18.01 19.02 3.70
N LEU A 8 17.60 18.81 2.45
CA LEU A 8 18.50 18.34 1.39
C LEU A 8 19.56 19.39 1.05
N ALA A 9 19.17 20.67 1.01
CA ALA A 9 20.11 21.77 0.80
C ALA A 9 21.15 21.84 1.92
N LEU A 10 20.72 21.71 3.18
CA LEU A 10 21.64 21.66 4.31
C LEU A 10 22.60 20.46 4.25
N ILE A 11 22.13 19.29 3.80
CA ILE A 11 23.01 18.12 3.61
C ILE A 11 24.08 18.42 2.55
N PHE A 12 23.73 19.08 1.44
CA PHE A 12 24.70 19.44 0.41
C PHE A 12 25.76 20.42 0.94
N GLU A 13 25.37 21.43 1.70
CA GLU A 13 26.31 22.35 2.37
C GLU A 13 27.28 21.61 3.31
N LEU A 14 26.74 20.74 4.16
CA LEU A 14 27.54 20.01 5.14
C LEU A 14 28.55 19.07 4.48
N VAL A 15 28.21 18.52 3.32
CA VAL A 15 29.07 17.58 2.58
C VAL A 15 30.11 18.30 1.74
N GLU A 16 29.77 19.44 1.13
CA GLU A 16 30.68 20.18 0.25
C GLU A 16 31.64 21.07 1.04
N ASP A 17 31.10 21.93 1.91
CA ASP A 17 31.89 22.99 2.56
C ASP A 17 31.85 22.92 4.11
N GLY A 18 31.00 22.05 4.68
CA GLY A 18 30.88 21.87 6.13
C GLY A 18 30.13 23.02 6.82
N HIS A 19 29.40 23.82 6.07
CA HIS A 19 28.64 24.96 6.59
C HIS A 19 27.25 24.57 7.09
N PHE A 20 26.76 25.32 8.07
CA PHE A 20 25.41 25.13 8.64
C PHE A 20 24.37 26.08 8.04
N GLU A 21 24.80 27.00 7.19
CA GLU A 21 23.96 27.98 6.50
C GLU A 21 23.69 27.49 5.08
N ILE A 22 22.43 27.54 4.65
CA ILE A 22 22.05 27.14 3.30
C ILE A 22 22.33 28.29 2.34
N ASN A 23 23.29 28.11 1.44
CA ASN A 23 23.57 29.05 0.37
C ASN A 23 22.68 28.79 -0.85
N ARG A 24 22.78 29.69 -1.84
CA ARG A 24 21.98 29.65 -3.06
C ARG A 24 22.23 28.37 -3.87
N ASP A 25 23.47 27.96 -4.02
CA ASP A 25 23.88 26.84 -4.87
C ASP A 25 23.44 25.50 -4.29
N ALA A 26 23.50 25.34 -2.96
CA ALA A 26 22.95 24.18 -2.27
C ALA A 26 21.42 24.10 -2.39
N LEU A 27 20.73 25.23 -2.29
CA LEU A 27 19.27 25.29 -2.47
C LEU A 27 18.86 24.95 -3.91
N GLU A 28 19.56 25.49 -4.92
CA GLU A 28 19.31 25.16 -6.33
C GLU A 28 19.54 23.67 -6.61
N ARG A 29 20.60 23.11 -6.06
CA ARG A 29 20.89 21.68 -6.15
C ARG A 29 19.79 20.85 -5.50
N ALA A 30 19.31 21.24 -4.32
CA ALA A 30 18.19 20.55 -3.66
C ALA A 30 16.91 20.57 -4.49
N LEU A 31 16.57 21.70 -5.11
CA LEU A 31 15.42 21.82 -6.00
C LEU A 31 15.57 20.95 -7.26
N TYR A 32 16.78 20.87 -7.83
CA TYR A 32 17.05 20.01 -8.98
C TYR A 32 16.88 18.52 -8.63
N TRP A 33 17.41 18.11 -7.47
CA TRP A 33 17.32 16.74 -6.99
C TRP A 33 15.93 16.34 -6.48
N GLU A 34 15.09 17.28 -6.04
CA GLU A 34 13.74 17.01 -5.52
C GLU A 34 12.93 16.13 -6.48
N LYS A 35 12.89 16.51 -7.76
CA LYS A 35 12.10 15.79 -8.78
C LYS A 35 12.62 14.38 -8.98
N TYR A 36 13.94 14.21 -9.06
CA TYR A 36 14.57 12.90 -9.22
C TYR A 36 14.29 12.00 -8.01
N LEU A 37 14.56 12.49 -6.79
CA LEU A 37 14.36 11.74 -5.55
C LEU A 37 12.89 11.40 -5.32
N LEU A 38 11.97 12.31 -5.60
CA LEU A 38 10.54 12.04 -5.50
C LEU A 38 10.12 10.92 -6.46
N SER A 39 10.64 10.93 -7.70
CA SER A 39 10.39 9.85 -8.66
C SER A 39 10.97 8.52 -8.18
N HIS A 40 12.14 8.56 -7.55
CA HIS A 40 12.85 7.40 -7.06
C HIS A 40 12.12 6.77 -5.87
N VAL A 41 11.69 7.59 -4.90
CA VAL A 41 10.91 7.15 -3.74
C VAL A 41 9.58 6.53 -4.18
N LYS A 42 8.88 7.13 -5.15
CA LYS A 42 7.66 6.55 -5.74
C LYS A 42 7.91 5.17 -6.35
N LYS A 43 9.01 5.01 -7.09
CA LYS A 43 9.40 3.72 -7.68
C LYS A 43 9.79 2.70 -6.62
N LEU A 44 10.55 3.09 -5.60
CA LEU A 44 10.99 2.21 -4.52
C LEU A 44 9.80 1.66 -3.74
N TYR A 45 8.86 2.54 -3.34
CA TYR A 45 7.64 2.10 -2.67
C TYR A 45 6.71 1.29 -3.58
N ALA A 46 6.59 1.66 -4.86
CA ALA A 46 5.82 0.86 -5.82
C ALA A 46 6.43 -0.52 -6.09
N ALA A 47 7.76 -0.63 -6.11
CA ALA A 47 8.46 -1.91 -6.27
C ALA A 47 8.26 -2.81 -5.05
N ALA A 48 8.38 -2.25 -3.84
CA ALA A 48 8.11 -2.97 -2.59
C ALA A 48 6.66 -3.49 -2.52
N ASP A 49 5.70 -2.73 -3.04
CA ASP A 49 4.28 -3.08 -3.05
C ASP A 49 3.82 -3.81 -4.33
N SER A 50 4.69 -4.07 -5.31
CA SER A 50 4.27 -4.52 -6.66
C SER A 50 3.49 -5.84 -6.66
N LEU A 51 3.98 -6.88 -5.96
CA LEU A 51 3.29 -8.16 -5.85
C LEU A 51 1.98 -8.07 -5.05
N ALA A 52 1.98 -7.29 -3.97
CA ALA A 52 0.77 -7.04 -3.19
C ALA A 52 -0.28 -6.26 -4.01
N THR A 53 0.17 -5.34 -4.86
CA THR A 53 -0.67 -4.55 -5.76
C THR A 53 -1.29 -5.41 -6.85
N GLU A 54 -0.51 -6.30 -7.48
CA GLU A 54 -1.04 -7.26 -8.45
C GLU A 54 -2.06 -8.20 -7.82
N GLY A 55 -1.77 -8.74 -6.63
CA GLY A 55 -2.70 -9.58 -5.88
C GLY A 55 -3.98 -8.85 -5.48
N ALA A 56 -3.86 -7.60 -5.00
CA ALA A 56 -5.00 -6.75 -4.65
C ALA A 56 -5.87 -6.46 -5.88
N LYS A 57 -5.25 -6.13 -7.01
CA LYS A 57 -5.94 -5.92 -8.28
C LYS A 57 -6.72 -7.15 -8.70
N LEU A 58 -6.10 -8.33 -8.62
CA LEU A 58 -6.75 -9.60 -8.97
C LEU A 58 -7.97 -9.89 -8.06
N ILE A 59 -7.86 -9.62 -6.76
CA ILE A 59 -8.98 -9.77 -5.80
C ILE A 59 -10.16 -8.88 -6.20
N VAL A 60 -9.90 -7.61 -6.57
CA VAL A 60 -10.96 -6.68 -7.00
C VAL A 60 -11.54 -7.07 -8.37
N GLU A 61 -10.70 -7.50 -9.31
CA GLU A 61 -11.14 -7.98 -10.64
C GLU A 61 -12.10 -9.17 -10.48
N ARG A 62 -11.79 -10.09 -9.57
CA ARG A 62 -12.55 -11.33 -9.28
C ARG A 62 -13.43 -11.24 -8.03
N CYS A 63 -13.89 -10.04 -7.68
CA CYS A 63 -14.74 -9.85 -6.50
C CYS A 63 -16.08 -10.63 -6.60
N ASP A 64 -16.60 -10.81 -7.81
CA ASP A 64 -17.80 -11.59 -8.16
C ASP A 64 -17.68 -13.07 -7.78
N CYS A 65 -16.46 -13.58 -7.74
CA CYS A 65 -16.19 -14.92 -7.31
C CYS A 65 -16.29 -15.05 -5.79
N LEU A 66 -16.19 -13.98 -5.01
CA LEU A 66 -16.17 -14.01 -3.54
C LEU A 66 -17.54 -13.60 -2.96
N PRO A 67 -17.92 -14.11 -1.77
CA PRO A 67 -19.11 -13.64 -1.08
C PRO A 67 -18.96 -12.17 -0.63
N ASP A 68 -20.09 -11.52 -0.32
CA ASP A 68 -20.13 -10.13 0.18
C ASP A 68 -19.25 -9.92 1.43
N VAL A 69 -19.20 -10.96 2.27
CA VAL A 69 -18.28 -11.06 3.40
C VAL A 69 -17.44 -12.33 3.24
N PHE A 70 -16.12 -12.17 3.14
CA PHE A 70 -15.19 -13.26 2.85
C PHE A 70 -14.03 -13.29 3.86
N THR A 71 -13.28 -14.39 3.87
CA THR A 71 -12.10 -14.58 4.71
C THR A 71 -10.84 -14.77 3.86
N THR A 72 -9.67 -14.63 4.48
CA THR A 72 -8.39 -14.99 3.82
C THR A 72 -8.41 -16.43 3.29
N ARG A 73 -9.12 -17.34 3.96
CA ARG A 73 -9.26 -18.74 3.54
C ARG A 73 -10.06 -18.88 2.25
N ASP A 74 -11.07 -18.04 2.05
CA ASP A 74 -11.92 -18.10 0.85
C ASP A 74 -11.12 -17.74 -0.40
N ILE A 75 -10.17 -16.81 -0.30
CA ILE A 75 -9.23 -16.47 -1.37
C ILE A 75 -8.22 -17.61 -1.58
N TYR A 76 -7.61 -18.11 -0.50
CA TYR A 76 -6.62 -19.19 -0.59
C TYR A 76 -7.18 -20.44 -1.28
N LYS A 77 -8.42 -20.82 -0.97
CA LYS A 77 -9.11 -21.96 -1.61
C LYS A 77 -9.33 -21.81 -3.11
N ARG A 78 -9.25 -20.59 -3.68
CA ARG A 78 -9.39 -20.38 -5.12
C ARG A 78 -8.15 -20.68 -5.93
N ASP A 79 -7.00 -20.91 -5.26
CA ASP A 79 -5.74 -21.30 -5.89
C ASP A 79 -5.35 -20.38 -7.07
N TRP A 80 -5.51 -19.07 -6.88
CA TRP A 80 -5.15 -18.10 -7.91
C TRP A 80 -3.64 -18.02 -8.06
N LYS A 81 -3.14 -18.27 -9.29
CA LYS A 81 -1.71 -18.31 -9.65
C LYS A 81 -0.84 -17.13 -9.20
N CYS A 82 -1.44 -15.97 -8.93
CA CYS A 82 -0.75 -14.77 -8.42
C CYS A 82 -0.26 -14.93 -6.97
N PHE A 83 -0.95 -15.74 -6.15
CA PHE A 83 -0.60 -15.94 -4.75
C PHE A 83 0.29 -17.16 -4.58
N LYS A 84 1.54 -16.94 -4.18
CA LYS A 84 2.52 -18.01 -3.91
C LYS A 84 2.33 -18.65 -2.54
N ASP A 85 1.84 -17.89 -1.56
CA ASP A 85 1.63 -18.33 -0.20
C ASP A 85 0.54 -17.49 0.51
N ASN A 86 0.24 -17.85 1.76
CA ASN A 86 -0.73 -17.14 2.59
C ASN A 86 -0.28 -15.71 2.96
N GLY A 87 1.03 -15.47 3.05
CA GLY A 87 1.59 -14.14 3.30
C GLY A 87 1.29 -13.17 2.16
N ALA A 88 1.41 -13.62 0.91
CA ALA A 88 1.07 -12.82 -0.27
C ALA A 88 -0.41 -12.41 -0.29
N VAL A 89 -1.31 -13.32 0.11
CA VAL A 89 -2.75 -13.01 0.25
C VAL A 89 -2.98 -11.94 1.32
N LYS A 90 -2.31 -12.05 2.48
CA LYS A 90 -2.43 -11.07 3.55
C LYS A 90 -1.94 -9.69 3.15
N GLN A 91 -0.78 -9.59 2.49
CA GLN A 91 -0.26 -8.32 2.00
C GLN A 91 -1.22 -7.63 1.02
N ALA A 92 -1.83 -8.40 0.13
CA ALA A 92 -2.85 -7.88 -0.78
C ALA A 92 -4.11 -7.38 -0.04
N LEU A 93 -4.56 -8.11 0.99
CA LEU A 93 -5.69 -7.70 1.82
C LEU A 93 -5.39 -6.46 2.67
N GLU A 94 -4.21 -6.38 3.27
CA GLU A 94 -3.74 -5.20 4.01
C GLU A 94 -3.70 -3.97 3.11
N LEU A 95 -3.21 -4.12 1.87
CA LEU A 95 -3.22 -3.05 0.88
C LEU A 95 -4.65 -2.60 0.53
N LEU A 96 -5.57 -3.54 0.31
CA LEU A 96 -6.98 -3.23 0.03
C LEU A 96 -7.67 -2.53 1.21
N CYS A 97 -7.39 -2.94 2.45
CA CYS A 97 -7.86 -2.26 3.66
C CYS A 97 -7.31 -0.81 3.73
N ARG A 98 -6.00 -0.63 3.53
CA ARG A 98 -5.35 0.69 3.53
C ARG A 98 -5.94 1.63 2.47
N CYS A 99 -6.34 1.08 1.33
CA CYS A 99 -6.97 1.82 0.24
C CYS A 99 -8.51 1.92 0.34
N ASN A 100 -9.13 1.47 1.44
CA ASN A 100 -10.58 1.47 1.67
C ASN A 100 -11.42 0.69 0.62
N TYR A 101 -10.84 -0.30 -0.04
CA TYR A 101 -11.60 -1.20 -0.93
C TYR A 101 -12.40 -2.24 -0.15
N ILE A 102 -11.87 -2.66 0.99
CA ILE A 102 -12.50 -3.60 1.92
C ILE A 102 -12.30 -3.11 3.35
N ARG A 103 -13.13 -3.60 4.28
CA ARG A 103 -13.04 -3.32 5.71
C ARG A 103 -12.90 -4.62 6.48
N GLU A 104 -12.01 -4.63 7.47
CA GLU A 104 -11.86 -5.75 8.39
C GLU A 104 -13.01 -5.77 9.42
N ILE A 105 -13.60 -6.94 9.60
CA ILE A 105 -14.60 -7.25 10.62
C ILE A 105 -14.00 -8.34 11.50
N SER A 106 -13.60 -7.95 12.72
CA SER A 106 -13.22 -8.87 13.77
C SER A 106 -14.47 -9.34 14.52
N GLU A 107 -14.73 -10.65 14.54
CA GLU A 107 -15.68 -11.21 15.49
C GLU A 107 -15.03 -11.29 16.87
N ASP A 108 -15.81 -10.97 17.91
CA ASP A 108 -15.42 -11.23 19.29
C ASP A 108 -15.03 -12.70 19.44
N LYS A 109 -14.00 -12.95 20.27
CA LYS A 109 -13.54 -14.31 20.58
C LYS A 109 -14.75 -15.16 20.92
N SER A 110 -15.03 -16.18 20.11
CA SER A 110 -16.00 -17.21 20.48
C SER A 110 -15.68 -17.67 21.91
N SER A 111 -16.69 -17.94 22.72
CA SER A 111 -16.60 -18.35 24.12
C SER A 111 -15.70 -19.58 24.38
N GLN A 112 -15.21 -20.24 23.33
CA GLN A 112 -14.26 -21.35 23.33
C GLN A 112 -12.77 -20.96 23.13
N GLY A 113 -12.40 -19.67 23.16
CA GLY A 113 -10.99 -19.25 23.31
C GLY A 113 -10.08 -19.44 22.08
N GLY A 114 -10.65 -19.66 20.90
CA GLY A 114 -9.90 -19.73 19.63
C GLY A 114 -9.37 -18.37 19.13
N ARG A 115 -8.40 -18.41 18.21
CA ARG A 115 -7.94 -17.21 17.48
C ARG A 115 -9.12 -16.60 16.72
N PRO A 116 -9.40 -15.29 16.88
CA PRO A 116 -10.47 -14.62 16.14
C PRO A 116 -10.32 -14.84 14.63
N THR A 117 -11.42 -15.16 13.97
CA THR A 117 -11.45 -15.23 12.50
C THR A 117 -11.63 -13.82 11.97
N ILE A 118 -10.70 -13.40 11.12
CA ILE A 118 -10.79 -12.12 10.42
C ILE A 118 -11.69 -12.29 9.20
N ARG A 119 -12.74 -11.49 9.11
CA ARG A 119 -13.60 -11.38 7.93
C ARG A 119 -13.40 -10.02 7.26
N TYR A 120 -13.69 -9.95 5.97
CA TYR A 120 -13.57 -8.75 5.16
C TYR A 120 -14.89 -8.50 4.45
N GLU A 121 -15.32 -7.24 4.46
CA GLU A 121 -16.51 -6.76 3.76
C GLU A 121 -16.11 -5.77 2.68
N TRP A 122 -16.73 -5.85 1.51
CA TRP A 122 -16.48 -4.93 0.42
C TRP A 122 -17.00 -3.52 0.72
N ASN A 123 -16.26 -2.50 0.27
CA ASN A 123 -16.80 -1.16 0.21
C ASN A 123 -17.92 -1.11 -0.85
N PRO A 124 -19.13 -0.61 -0.52
CA PRO A 124 -20.25 -0.51 -1.47
C PRO A 124 -19.92 0.21 -2.78
N LEU A 125 -18.98 1.18 -2.76
CA LEU A 125 -18.54 1.87 -3.96
C LEU A 125 -17.83 0.91 -4.93
N VAL A 126 -17.07 -0.06 -4.43
CA VAL A 126 -16.34 -1.04 -5.24
C VAL A 126 -17.30 -1.97 -5.98
N THR A 127 -18.38 -2.40 -5.32
CA THR A 127 -19.37 -3.31 -5.91
C THR A 127 -20.39 -2.59 -6.79
N SER A 128 -20.74 -1.34 -6.48
CA SER A 128 -21.70 -0.52 -7.25
C SER A 128 -21.23 -0.17 -8.67
N HIS A 129 -19.92 -0.05 -8.90
CA HIS A 129 -19.37 0.22 -10.23
C HIS A 129 -19.56 -0.93 -11.24
N LYS A 130 -20.07 -2.09 -10.82
CA LYS A 130 -20.32 -3.25 -11.70
C LYS A 130 -21.81 -3.54 -11.96
N THR A 131 -22.76 -2.98 -11.20
CA THR A 131 -24.21 -3.16 -11.45
C THR A 131 -24.77 -2.23 -12.53
N SER A 132 -23.95 -1.34 -13.09
CA SER A 132 -24.29 -0.54 -14.28
C SER A 132 -23.83 -1.25 -15.56
N HIS A 133 -24.46 -2.35 -15.92
CA HIS A 133 -24.39 -2.90 -17.29
C HIS A 133 -25.65 -3.71 -17.63
#